data_AF-A0AB35C0L2-F1
#
_entry.id   AF-A0AB35C0L2-F1
#
_cell.length_a   1.000
_cell.length_b   1.000
_cell.length_c   1.000
_cell.angle_alpha   90.00
_cell.angle_beta   90.00
_cell.angle_gamma   90.00
#
_symmetry.space_group_name_H-M   'P 1'
#
loop_
_entity.id
_entity.type
_entity.pdbx_description
1 polymer ?
#
loop_
_entity_poly.entity_id
_entity_poly.type
_entity_poly.pdbx_seq_one_letter_code
_entity_poly.pdbx_strand_id
1 'polypeptide(L)'
;MKKSLVVVALAGAMAFTAASAETVLYGSIRLGAEVQKNHFNAENEMNKRGLQMKDFGSRVGLKGSEDLGNGTKVIYQLEWGFDGMAGGQKGQAGFNRLAWLGLTGDWGTVALGRQNNPFTESLNAGTIADEFNGDYTSALRIATGAVFADQDAGKKTSEGFITAGGPMDTRVGNSIAYVSPSFSGFSFTVAGIAKAPDVKADKYGVYPNTAYNSANNKSKGFDIYTVGLNYEHESGFYAKAAYLGTDMYKDAKRGNAYGLNVGFANEQFGVNADFGAAERGRKEAGQAKISSKGWDVGAQFSFGPDYFSTVRATVGQSTTNYKYEVEPKVKDKMTVWALGFEQKLSTRTKVWAEFAKENRKVKGLEANVSDKRHNDVFSLGIRHDF
;
A
#
# COMPACT_ATOMS: atom_id res chain seq x y z
N MET A 1 -32.74 9.80 -24.92
CA MET A 1 -31.59 10.72 -24.99
C MET A 1 -30.91 10.77 -23.62
N LYS A 2 -29.63 10.35 -23.58
CA LYS A 2 -28.51 10.73 -22.68
C LYS A 2 -28.91 11.47 -21.39
N LYS A 3 -28.52 11.04 -20.18
CA LYS A 3 -27.14 10.98 -19.66
C LYS A 3 -27.10 10.12 -18.37
N SER A 4 -26.40 8.97 -18.35
CA SER A 4 -25.73 8.51 -17.13
C SER A 4 -24.24 8.56 -17.43
N LEU A 5 -23.57 9.56 -16.88
CA LEU A 5 -22.16 9.78 -17.15
C LEU A 5 -21.57 10.50 -15.94
N VAL A 6 -21.38 9.76 -14.86
CA VAL A 6 -20.33 10.00 -13.86
C VAL A 6 -19.83 8.64 -13.36
N VAL A 7 -18.99 7.98 -14.15
CA VAL A 7 -18.17 6.85 -13.69
C VAL A 7 -17.21 7.40 -12.62
N VAL A 8 -17.47 7.13 -11.35
CA VAL A 8 -16.48 7.39 -10.27
C VAL A 8 -15.54 6.18 -10.19
N ALA A 9 -14.47 6.26 -10.98
CA ALA A 9 -13.11 5.80 -10.67
C ALA A 9 -12.93 4.49 -9.87
N LEU A 10 -13.42 3.36 -10.39
CA LEU A 10 -12.81 2.05 -10.10
C LEU A 10 -11.77 1.63 -11.15
N ALA A 11 -11.76 2.30 -12.29
CA ALA A 11 -10.80 2.10 -13.37
C ALA A 11 -9.55 2.94 -13.15
N GLY A 12 -8.47 2.29 -12.69
CA GLY A 12 -7.17 2.96 -12.56
C GLY A 12 -6.09 2.17 -11.84
N ALA A 13 -6.00 0.85 -12.06
CA ALA A 13 -4.95 0.00 -11.47
C ALA A 13 -3.50 0.39 -11.87
N MET A 14 -3.33 1.37 -12.77
CA MET A 14 -2.15 2.23 -12.93
C MET A 14 -2.54 3.37 -13.88
N ALA A 15 -3.50 4.22 -13.49
CA ALA A 15 -3.91 5.34 -14.32
C ALA A 15 -2.78 6.37 -14.36
N PHE A 16 -1.84 6.19 -15.28
CA PHE A 16 -0.98 7.25 -15.75
C PHE A 16 -1.88 8.25 -16.49
N THR A 17 -2.51 9.15 -15.73
CA THR A 17 -3.49 10.08 -16.32
C THR A 17 -2.75 11.02 -17.26
N ALA A 18 -3.00 10.90 -18.57
CA ALA A 18 -2.59 11.91 -19.53
C ALA A 18 -3.30 13.22 -19.17
N ALA A 19 -2.59 14.17 -18.59
CA ALA A 19 -3.09 15.55 -18.49
C ALA A 19 -3.08 16.18 -19.89
N SER A 20 -3.77 17.30 -20.07
CA SER A 20 -3.67 18.13 -21.28
C SER A 20 -2.19 18.44 -21.64
N ALA A 21 -1.92 18.99 -22.82
CA ALA A 21 -0.57 19.42 -23.22
C ALA A 21 0.10 20.40 -22.22
N GLU A 22 -0.66 20.96 -21.28
CA GLU A 22 -0.18 21.79 -20.18
C GLU A 22 0.17 20.98 -18.92
N THR A 23 1.31 21.33 -18.30
CA THR A 23 1.68 20.83 -16.96
C THR A 23 0.66 21.30 -15.93
N VAL A 24 0.05 20.35 -15.20
CA VAL A 24 -0.91 20.62 -14.13
C VAL A 24 -0.22 20.52 -12.78
N LEU A 25 -0.27 21.60 -12.01
CA LEU A 25 -0.04 21.58 -10.56
C LEU A 25 -1.26 21.01 -9.87
N TYR A 26 -1.04 20.06 -8.97
CA TYR A 26 -2.09 19.49 -8.14
C TYR A 26 -1.57 19.20 -6.73
N GLY A 27 -2.48 18.98 -5.79
CA GLY A 27 -2.08 18.53 -4.47
C GLY A 27 -3.24 18.24 -3.53
N SER A 28 -2.89 17.94 -2.29
CA SER A 28 -3.84 17.81 -1.21
C SER A 28 -3.22 18.19 0.13
N ILE A 29 -3.93 18.96 0.95
CA ILE A 29 -3.61 19.17 2.37
C ILE A 29 -4.56 18.31 3.19
N ARG A 30 -4.02 17.48 4.09
CA ARG A 30 -4.76 16.48 4.85
C ARG A 30 -4.34 16.51 6.31
N LEU A 31 -5.09 17.23 7.14
CA LEU A 31 -4.75 17.46 8.54
C LEU A 31 -5.88 16.96 9.43
N GLY A 32 -5.51 16.45 10.60
CA GLY A 32 -6.48 15.98 11.55
C GLY A 32 -5.88 15.64 12.91
N ALA A 33 -6.72 15.07 13.76
CA ALA A 33 -6.38 14.58 15.08
C ALA A 33 -6.51 13.05 15.10
N GLU A 34 -5.59 12.38 15.77
CA GLU A 34 -5.63 10.94 15.99
C GLU A 34 -5.44 10.64 17.48
N VAL A 35 -6.36 9.88 18.07
CA VAL A 35 -6.22 9.32 19.41
C VAL A 35 -5.92 7.85 19.27
N GLN A 36 -4.78 7.42 19.82
CA GLN A 36 -4.30 6.05 19.71
C GLN A 36 -4.02 5.44 21.08
N LYS A 37 -4.42 4.17 21.26
CA LYS A 37 -3.98 3.33 22.37
C LYS A 37 -2.60 2.73 22.07
N ASN A 38 -1.69 2.69 23.05
CA ASN A 38 -0.26 2.39 22.81
C ASN A 38 0.37 3.41 21.82
N HIS A 39 0.10 4.69 22.08
CA HIS A 39 0.73 5.79 21.37
C HIS A 39 2.19 5.93 21.82
N PHE A 40 3.10 6.31 20.93
CA PHE A 40 4.48 6.65 21.26
C PHE A 40 4.65 8.16 21.15
N ASN A 41 5.27 8.78 22.14
CA ASN A 41 5.62 10.21 22.07
C ASN A 41 6.84 10.44 21.15
N ALA A 42 7.26 11.71 21.00
CA ALA A 42 8.42 12.08 20.18
C ALA A 42 9.75 11.44 20.65
N GLU A 43 9.82 10.98 21.90
CA GLU A 43 10.97 10.31 22.50
C GLU A 43 10.86 8.77 22.42
N ASN A 44 9.86 8.25 21.68
CA ASN A 44 9.53 6.82 21.58
C ASN A 44 9.15 6.17 22.92
N GLU A 45 8.64 6.94 23.88
CA GLU A 45 8.08 6.39 25.11
C GLU A 45 6.63 5.96 24.90
N MET A 46 6.31 4.75 25.34
CA MET A 46 4.97 4.17 25.19
C MET A 46 3.98 4.78 26.20
N ASN A 47 2.97 5.48 25.68
CA ASN A 47 1.80 5.93 26.42
C ASN A 47 0.60 5.00 26.19
N LYS A 48 -0.11 4.63 27.26
CA LYS A 48 -1.34 3.83 27.17
C LYS A 48 -2.38 4.47 26.23
N ARG A 49 -2.49 5.81 26.19
CA ARG A 49 -3.33 6.57 25.26
C ARG A 49 -2.71 7.93 24.96
N GLY A 50 -2.64 8.32 23.70
CA GLY A 50 -2.15 9.65 23.30
C GLY A 50 -3.00 10.26 22.19
N LEU A 51 -3.11 11.59 22.23
CA LEU A 51 -3.66 12.43 21.16
C LEU A 51 -2.48 13.04 20.40
N GLN A 52 -2.52 12.97 19.08
CA GLN A 52 -1.60 13.68 18.21
C GLN A 52 -2.36 14.41 17.12
N MET A 53 -1.90 15.61 16.78
CA MET A 53 -2.24 16.19 15.48
C MET A 53 -1.37 15.52 14.42
N LYS A 54 -1.97 15.12 13.31
CA LYS A 54 -1.32 14.24 12.32
C LYS A 54 -1.58 14.74 10.90
N ASP A 55 -0.52 14.67 10.10
CA ASP A 55 -0.60 14.75 8.65
C ASP A 55 -0.98 13.39 8.05
N PHE A 56 -2.10 13.34 7.34
CA PHE A 56 -2.63 12.14 6.69
C PHE A 56 -2.17 12.01 5.23
N GLY A 57 -0.95 12.49 4.97
CA GLY A 57 -0.29 12.42 3.67
C GLY A 57 -0.56 13.64 2.80
N SER A 58 -0.29 14.84 3.31
CA SER A 58 -0.29 16.05 2.47
C SER A 58 0.78 15.95 1.40
N ARG A 59 0.48 16.52 0.23
CA ARG A 59 1.32 16.40 -0.97
C ARG A 59 1.05 17.52 -1.97
N VAL A 60 2.07 17.79 -2.78
CA VAL A 60 2.01 18.63 -3.97
C VAL A 60 2.66 17.87 -5.12
N GLY A 61 2.21 18.09 -6.35
CA GLY A 61 2.75 17.42 -7.51
C GLY A 61 2.50 18.17 -8.80
N LEU A 62 3.26 17.76 -9.82
CA LEU A 62 3.15 18.18 -11.20
C LEU A 62 2.88 16.95 -12.05
N LYS A 63 1.95 17.05 -13.00
CA LYS A 63 1.74 15.99 -14.01
C LYS A 63 1.44 16.61 -15.36
N GLY A 64 1.83 15.93 -16.42
CA GLY A 64 1.68 16.43 -17.78
C GLY A 64 1.66 15.32 -18.81
N SER A 65 1.30 15.69 -20.05
CA SER A 65 1.56 14.85 -21.22
C SER A 65 2.00 15.70 -22.42
N GLU A 66 2.68 15.07 -23.36
CA GLU A 66 3.05 15.67 -24.65
C GLU A 66 2.66 14.68 -25.76
N ASP A 67 1.94 15.15 -26.78
CA ASP A 67 1.58 14.34 -27.93
C ASP A 67 2.77 14.26 -28.90
N LEU A 68 3.30 13.05 -29.12
CA LEU A 68 4.40 12.81 -30.06
C LEU A 68 3.90 12.52 -31.49
N GLY A 69 2.58 12.50 -31.69
CA GLY A 69 1.95 12.04 -32.92
C GLY A 69 1.83 10.52 -33.01
N ASN A 70 1.19 10.04 -34.08
CA ASN A 70 1.00 8.62 -34.38
C ASN A 70 0.40 7.80 -33.21
N GLY A 71 -0.48 8.41 -32.42
CA GLY A 71 -1.14 7.75 -31.30
C GLY A 71 -0.25 7.48 -30.08
N THR A 72 0.91 8.13 -29.98
CA THR A 72 1.84 7.98 -28.85
C THR A 72 2.02 9.31 -28.11
N LYS A 73 2.03 9.24 -26.77
CA LYS A 73 2.25 10.40 -25.90
C LYS A 73 3.33 10.13 -24.87
N VAL A 74 4.09 11.16 -24.53
CA VAL A 74 4.87 11.20 -23.28
C VAL A 74 3.94 11.55 -22.14
N ILE A 75 4.17 10.95 -20.98
CA ILE A 75 3.46 11.22 -19.73
C ILE A 75 4.48 11.26 -18.59
N TYR A 76 4.26 12.14 -17.61
CA TYR A 76 5.12 12.21 -16.45
C TYR A 76 4.36 12.67 -15.21
N GLN A 77 4.90 12.31 -14.05
CA GLN A 77 4.41 12.79 -12.76
C GLN A 77 5.54 12.90 -11.76
N LEU A 78 5.53 14.03 -11.07
CA LEU A 78 6.40 14.36 -9.96
C LEU A 78 5.51 14.67 -8.75
N GLU A 79 5.74 14.02 -7.62
CA GLU A 79 4.94 14.22 -6.41
C GLU A 79 5.84 14.23 -5.16
N TRP A 80 5.64 15.24 -4.33
CA TRP A 80 6.33 15.47 -3.07
C TRP A 80 5.33 15.47 -1.94
N GLY A 81 5.61 14.65 -0.92
CA GLY A 81 4.91 14.68 0.36
C GLY A 81 5.59 15.65 1.31
N PHE A 82 4.80 16.43 2.02
CA PHE A 82 5.26 17.30 3.08
C PHE A 82 4.46 17.02 4.35
N ASP A 83 5.02 17.39 5.50
CA ASP A 83 4.30 17.34 6.77
C ASP A 83 3.53 18.65 6.94
N GLY A 84 2.22 18.60 6.70
CA GLY A 84 1.38 19.79 6.83
C GLY A 84 1.12 20.22 8.28
N MET A 85 1.49 19.41 9.29
CA MET A 85 1.41 19.80 10.70
C MET A 85 2.66 20.56 11.15
N ALA A 86 3.85 20.06 10.78
CA ALA A 86 5.13 20.65 11.18
C ALA A 86 5.67 21.69 10.19
N GLY A 87 5.08 21.81 8.99
CA GLY A 87 5.57 22.67 7.92
C GLY A 87 6.91 22.22 7.32
N GLY A 88 7.37 21.02 7.67
CA GLY A 88 8.64 20.44 7.26
C GLY A 88 8.47 19.35 6.22
N GLN A 89 9.59 18.80 5.76
CA GLN A 89 9.56 17.68 4.83
C GLN A 89 9.20 16.37 5.54
N LYS A 90 8.34 15.55 4.92
CA LYS A 90 8.04 14.20 5.41
C LYS A 90 9.09 13.21 4.88
N GLY A 91 9.97 12.69 5.74
CA GLY A 91 11.05 11.77 5.35
C GLY A 91 12.31 12.46 4.81
N GLN A 92 13.21 11.70 4.15
CA GLN A 92 14.48 12.20 3.59
C GLN A 92 14.26 13.19 2.44
N ALA A 93 15.20 14.14 2.26
CA ALA A 93 15.16 15.24 1.29
C ALA A 93 14.76 14.84 -0.16
N GLY A 94 13.81 15.55 -0.81
CA GLY A 94 13.38 15.35 -2.21
C GLY A 94 12.10 14.50 -2.48
N PHE A 95 11.98 13.99 -3.71
CA PHE A 95 10.84 13.24 -4.29
C PHE A 95 10.52 11.93 -3.54
N ASN A 96 9.87 12.02 -2.40
CA ASN A 96 9.53 10.89 -1.53
C ASN A 96 8.30 10.08 -2.03
N ARG A 97 7.48 10.62 -2.94
CA ARG A 97 6.26 9.96 -3.45
C ARG A 97 6.45 9.44 -4.87
N LEU A 98 6.23 10.25 -5.89
CA LEU A 98 6.27 9.82 -7.30
C LEU A 98 7.31 10.65 -8.07
N ALA A 99 8.03 9.98 -8.96
CA ALA A 99 8.93 10.62 -9.91
C ALA A 99 9.16 9.65 -11.07
N TRP A 100 8.34 9.73 -12.10
CA TRP A 100 8.39 8.81 -13.24
C TRP A 100 8.08 9.52 -14.56
N LEU A 101 8.57 8.91 -15.63
CA LEU A 101 8.36 9.29 -17.04
C LEU A 101 7.92 8.03 -17.80
N GLY A 102 7.00 8.18 -18.74
CA GLY A 102 6.50 7.06 -19.53
C GLY A 102 6.05 7.45 -20.92
N LEU A 103 5.77 6.42 -21.70
CA LEU A 103 5.10 6.50 -23.00
C LEU A 103 3.78 5.75 -22.93
N THR A 104 2.76 6.31 -23.55
CA THR A 104 1.43 5.70 -23.61
C THR A 104 0.84 5.81 -25.02
N GLY A 105 0.00 4.85 -25.39
CA GLY A 105 -0.75 4.83 -26.64
C GLY A 105 -1.76 3.68 -26.66
N ASP A 106 -2.34 3.40 -27.82
CA ASP A 106 -3.30 2.28 -28.00
C ASP A 106 -2.67 0.91 -27.72
N TRP A 107 -1.34 0.84 -27.68
CA TRP A 107 -0.56 -0.35 -27.33
C TRP A 107 -0.35 -0.53 -25.82
N GLY A 108 -0.76 0.43 -24.98
CA GLY A 108 -0.61 0.37 -23.53
C GLY A 108 0.28 1.48 -23.00
N THR A 109 0.85 1.26 -21.82
CA THR A 109 1.71 2.25 -21.16
C THR A 109 2.96 1.61 -20.59
N VAL A 110 4.13 2.20 -20.85
CA VAL A 110 5.38 1.86 -20.17
C VAL A 110 5.86 3.07 -19.36
N ALA A 111 6.26 2.85 -18.11
CA ALA A 111 6.78 3.90 -17.24
C ALA A 111 8.02 3.45 -16.48
N LEU A 112 8.95 4.39 -16.30
CA LEU A 112 10.21 4.21 -15.60
C LEU A 112 10.34 5.23 -14.46
N GLY A 113 10.88 4.78 -13.33
CA GLY A 113 11.24 5.65 -12.21
C GLY A 113 10.65 5.19 -10.89
N ARG A 114 10.28 6.16 -10.04
CA ARG A 114 9.59 5.94 -8.77
C ARG A 114 8.10 6.07 -8.96
N GLN A 115 7.39 4.95 -8.87
CA GLN A 115 5.94 4.85 -9.08
C GLN A 115 5.28 4.04 -7.96
N ASN A 116 3.95 3.98 -7.97
CA ASN A 116 3.25 3.10 -7.05
C ASN A 116 3.69 1.65 -7.27
N ASN A 117 3.75 0.86 -6.19
CA ASN A 117 4.19 -0.52 -6.27
C ASN A 117 3.16 -1.33 -7.06
N PRO A 118 3.54 -1.90 -8.22
CA PRO A 118 2.59 -2.58 -9.11
C PRO A 118 1.80 -3.71 -8.44
N PHE A 119 2.40 -4.38 -7.43
CA PHE A 119 1.71 -5.43 -6.69
C PHE A 119 0.68 -4.85 -5.73
N THR A 120 1.02 -3.78 -5.00
CA THR A 120 0.07 -3.15 -4.08
C THR A 120 -1.05 -2.45 -4.85
N GLU A 121 -0.77 -1.84 -6.01
CA GLU A 121 -1.82 -1.26 -6.86
C GLU A 121 -2.79 -2.32 -7.38
N SER A 122 -2.25 -3.49 -7.76
CA SER A 122 -3.08 -4.57 -8.26
C SER A 122 -3.98 -5.21 -7.18
N LEU A 123 -3.66 -5.05 -5.88
CA LEU A 123 -4.38 -5.74 -4.81
C LEU A 123 -5.08 -4.83 -3.80
N ASN A 124 -4.45 -3.72 -3.44
CA ASN A 124 -4.86 -2.85 -2.35
C ASN A 124 -5.53 -1.57 -2.87
N ALA A 125 -5.16 -1.08 -4.05
CA ALA A 125 -5.69 0.17 -4.55
C ALA A 125 -7.19 0.04 -4.88
N GLY A 126 -7.99 0.92 -4.28
CA GLY A 126 -9.44 0.96 -4.43
C GLY A 126 -10.20 -0.09 -3.61
N THR A 127 -9.53 -0.83 -2.69
CA THR A 127 -10.26 -1.62 -1.70
C THR A 127 -10.84 -0.72 -0.62
N ILE A 128 -11.95 -1.13 -0.01
CA ILE A 128 -12.58 -0.34 1.06
C ILE A 128 -11.63 -0.12 2.24
N ALA A 129 -10.69 -1.03 2.49
CA ALA A 129 -9.68 -0.87 3.53
C ALA A 129 -8.64 0.23 3.21
N ASP A 130 -8.36 0.51 1.91
CA ASP A 130 -7.47 1.59 1.47
C ASP A 130 -8.12 2.98 1.52
N GLU A 131 -9.45 3.04 1.49
CA GLU A 131 -10.20 4.30 1.52
C GLU A 131 -10.22 4.98 2.90
N PHE A 132 -9.70 4.31 3.94
CA PHE A 132 -9.49 4.91 5.25
C PHE A 132 -8.24 5.78 5.26
N ASN A 133 -8.26 6.86 6.04
CA ASN A 133 -7.11 7.75 6.17
C ASN A 133 -6.06 7.19 7.15
N GLY A 134 -6.47 6.32 8.08
CA GLY A 134 -5.57 5.68 9.06
C GLY A 134 -4.88 4.40 8.59
N ASP A 135 -3.80 4.02 9.27
CA ASP A 135 -2.90 2.91 8.88
C ASP A 135 -3.34 1.51 9.39
N TYR A 136 -4.44 1.41 10.14
CA TYR A 136 -4.82 0.21 10.93
C TYR A 136 -6.09 -0.50 10.43
N THR A 137 -6.27 -0.59 9.12
CA THR A 137 -7.53 -1.01 8.50
C THR A 137 -7.46 -2.31 7.71
N SER A 138 -6.26 -2.82 7.44
CA SER A 138 -6.06 -4.00 6.58
C SER A 138 -5.11 -5.02 7.19
N ALA A 139 -5.57 -6.25 7.31
CA ALA A 139 -4.72 -7.38 7.66
C ALA A 139 -4.09 -8.05 6.44
N LEU A 140 -4.72 -7.96 5.27
CA LEU A 140 -4.16 -8.41 4.00
C LEU A 140 -2.77 -7.82 3.74
N ARG A 141 -2.60 -6.51 3.97
CA ARG A 141 -1.35 -5.80 3.73
C ARG A 141 -0.18 -6.34 4.56
N ILE A 142 -0.44 -6.70 5.81
CA ILE A 142 0.56 -7.34 6.68
C ILE A 142 0.86 -8.76 6.20
N ALA A 143 -0.15 -9.49 5.73
CA ALA A 143 0.03 -10.85 5.25
C ALA A 143 0.93 -10.90 4.00
N THR A 144 0.66 -10.06 3.01
CA THR A 144 1.44 -9.99 1.77
C THR A 144 2.83 -9.36 2.00
N GLY A 145 2.94 -8.38 2.91
CA GLY A 145 4.21 -7.79 3.36
C GLY A 145 5.19 -8.78 3.97
N ALA A 146 4.70 -9.91 4.49
CA ALA A 146 5.57 -10.89 5.15
C ALA A 146 6.62 -11.54 4.25
N VAL A 147 6.50 -11.41 2.92
CA VAL A 147 7.55 -11.81 1.98
C VAL A 147 8.88 -11.05 2.21
N PHE A 148 8.82 -9.85 2.78
CA PHE A 148 9.96 -8.98 3.11
C PHE A 148 10.28 -8.95 4.60
N ALA A 149 9.83 -9.93 5.36
CA ALA A 149 10.19 -10.05 6.77
C ALA A 149 11.72 -10.02 6.96
N ASP A 150 12.18 -9.47 8.07
CA ASP A 150 13.60 -9.48 8.42
C ASP A 150 14.13 -10.91 8.65
N GLN A 151 15.46 -11.09 8.59
CA GLN A 151 16.13 -12.38 8.84
C GLN A 151 15.86 -12.95 10.25
N ASP A 152 15.61 -12.07 11.23
CA ASP A 152 15.37 -12.42 12.62
C ASP A 152 13.87 -12.54 12.96
N ALA A 153 12.98 -12.44 11.96
CA ALA A 153 11.54 -12.52 12.17
C ALA A 153 11.12 -13.83 12.84
N GLY A 154 10.39 -13.72 13.94
CA GLY A 154 9.97 -14.82 14.80
C GLY A 154 10.86 -15.04 16.02
N LYS A 155 12.06 -14.45 16.11
CA LYS A 155 12.90 -14.54 17.32
C LYS A 155 12.29 -13.71 18.45
N LYS A 156 12.50 -14.15 19.69
CA LYS A 156 12.11 -13.41 20.89
C LYS A 156 13.28 -12.58 21.41
N THR A 157 13.03 -11.29 21.65
CA THR A 157 13.97 -10.36 22.29
C THR A 157 13.46 -9.92 23.68
N SER A 158 14.21 -9.06 24.37
CA SER A 158 13.74 -8.39 25.59
C SER A 158 12.51 -7.50 25.36
N GLU A 159 12.32 -6.99 24.14
CA GLU A 159 11.21 -6.10 23.77
C GLU A 159 9.99 -6.85 23.19
N GLY A 160 10.12 -8.16 22.99
CA GLY A 160 9.08 -9.04 22.46
C GLY A 160 9.50 -9.79 21.21
N PHE A 161 8.55 -10.44 20.54
CA PHE A 161 8.79 -11.14 19.28
C PHE A 161 9.03 -10.17 18.12
N ILE A 162 10.10 -10.41 17.36
CA ILE A 162 10.31 -9.78 16.05
C ILE A 162 9.26 -10.36 15.10
N THR A 163 8.52 -9.50 14.40
CA THR A 163 7.53 -9.93 13.41
C THR A 163 8.00 -9.57 12.01
N ALA A 164 7.23 -9.95 11.00
CA ALA A 164 7.48 -9.70 9.60
C ALA A 164 7.55 -8.21 9.20
N GLY A 165 7.44 -7.29 10.16
CA GLY A 165 7.47 -5.85 9.94
C GLY A 165 6.10 -5.31 9.55
N GLY A 166 6.13 -4.28 8.71
CA GLY A 166 4.98 -3.54 8.23
C GLY A 166 4.41 -4.07 6.91
N PRO A 167 3.40 -3.37 6.37
CA PRO A 167 2.86 -3.67 5.05
C PRO A 167 3.92 -3.48 3.96
N MET A 168 3.69 -4.06 2.77
CA MET A 168 4.52 -3.76 1.61
C MET A 168 4.57 -2.26 1.34
N ASP A 169 5.73 -1.78 0.88
CA ASP A 169 5.82 -0.39 0.43
C ASP A 169 4.84 -0.15 -0.71
N THR A 170 4.10 0.94 -0.61
CA THR A 170 3.10 1.38 -1.60
C THR A 170 3.77 2.01 -2.82
N ARG A 171 5.07 2.31 -2.77
CA ARG A 171 5.83 2.92 -3.88
C ARG A 171 7.21 2.32 -3.99
N VAL A 172 7.73 2.23 -5.20
CA VAL A 172 9.04 1.62 -5.49
C VAL A 172 9.81 2.49 -6.47
N GLY A 173 11.09 2.71 -6.20
CA GLY A 173 12.05 3.33 -7.11
C GLY A 173 12.69 2.29 -8.03
N ASN A 174 13.56 2.74 -8.95
CA ASN A 174 14.31 1.87 -9.88
C ASN A 174 13.41 0.87 -10.62
N SER A 175 12.18 1.28 -10.93
CA SER A 175 11.17 0.39 -11.48
C SER A 175 10.91 0.69 -12.94
N ILE A 176 10.57 -0.36 -13.67
CA ILE A 176 9.93 -0.31 -14.98
C ILE A 176 8.62 -1.09 -14.88
N ALA A 177 7.54 -0.50 -15.37
CA ALA A 177 6.23 -1.14 -15.42
C ALA A 177 5.63 -0.98 -16.81
N TYR A 178 4.96 -2.03 -17.27
CA TYR A 178 4.10 -2.02 -18.43
C TYR A 178 2.68 -2.39 -18.01
N VAL A 179 1.70 -1.66 -18.52
CA VAL A 179 0.27 -1.89 -18.34
C VAL A 179 -0.37 -1.96 -19.70
N SER A 180 -1.09 -3.05 -19.97
CA SER A 180 -1.75 -3.24 -21.25
C SER A 180 -2.95 -2.30 -21.42
N PRO A 181 -3.42 -2.10 -22.67
CA PRO A 181 -4.79 -1.63 -22.90
C PRO A 181 -5.82 -2.57 -22.25
N SER A 182 -7.05 -2.09 -22.18
CA SER A 182 -8.20 -2.93 -21.79
C SER A 182 -8.75 -3.66 -23.01
N PHE A 183 -8.88 -4.98 -22.90
CA PHE A 183 -9.45 -5.87 -23.91
C PHE A 183 -10.73 -6.50 -23.32
N SER A 184 -11.89 -5.95 -23.66
CA SER A 184 -13.18 -6.41 -23.11
C SER A 184 -13.22 -6.48 -21.58
N GLY A 185 -12.64 -5.47 -20.93
CA GLY A 185 -12.55 -5.38 -19.48
C GLY A 185 -11.27 -5.98 -18.88
N PHE A 186 -10.53 -6.82 -19.63
CA PHE A 186 -9.28 -7.40 -19.16
C PHE A 186 -8.08 -6.49 -19.41
N SER A 187 -7.22 -6.34 -18.41
CA SER A 187 -5.90 -5.70 -18.55
C SER A 187 -4.88 -6.45 -17.72
N PHE A 188 -3.60 -6.34 -18.07
CA PHE A 188 -2.52 -6.93 -17.31
C PHE A 188 -1.38 -5.95 -17.06
N THR A 189 -0.65 -6.22 -15.99
CA THR A 189 0.50 -5.46 -15.55
C THR A 189 1.70 -6.38 -15.49
N VAL A 190 2.84 -5.96 -16.01
CA VAL A 190 4.13 -6.59 -15.75
C VAL A 190 5.11 -5.52 -15.30
N ALA A 191 5.82 -5.76 -14.20
CA ALA A 191 6.80 -4.82 -13.71
C ALA A 191 8.03 -5.51 -13.15
N GLY A 192 9.15 -4.80 -13.23
CA GLY A 192 10.42 -5.18 -12.63
C GLY A 192 10.97 -4.03 -11.80
N ILE A 193 11.45 -4.34 -10.59
CA ILE A 193 12.19 -3.40 -9.74
C ILE A 193 13.64 -3.85 -9.78
N ALA A 194 14.48 -3.02 -10.40
CA ALA A 194 15.88 -3.33 -10.63
C ALA A 194 16.63 -3.33 -9.30
N LYS A 195 17.74 -4.05 -9.28
CA LYS A 195 18.64 -4.05 -8.13
C LYS A 195 19.03 -2.63 -7.76
N ALA A 196 18.81 -2.27 -6.50
CA ALA A 196 19.39 -1.07 -5.96
C ALA A 196 20.93 -1.20 -5.97
N PRO A 197 21.67 -0.18 -6.44
CA PRO A 197 23.12 -0.20 -6.34
C PRO A 197 23.55 -0.40 -4.87
N ASP A 198 24.70 -1.04 -4.62
CA ASP A 198 25.31 -1.07 -3.28
C ASP A 198 25.62 0.38 -2.88
N VAL A 199 24.71 1.03 -2.16
CA VAL A 199 24.93 2.38 -1.66
C VAL A 199 25.52 2.26 -0.26
N LYS A 200 26.84 2.42 -0.14
CA LYS A 200 27.46 2.77 1.15
C LYS A 200 26.94 4.16 1.54
N ALA A 201 26.51 4.28 2.79
CA ALA A 201 25.78 5.44 3.30
C ALA A 201 26.67 6.69 3.42
N ASP A 202 27.02 7.34 2.31
CA ASP A 202 27.93 8.48 2.34
C ASP A 202 27.63 9.50 1.22
N LYS A 203 27.08 10.66 1.63
CA LYS A 203 27.37 12.01 1.09
C LYS A 203 26.58 12.68 -0.06
N TYR A 204 25.47 12.13 -0.61
CA TYR A 204 24.72 12.83 -1.70
C TYR A 204 23.18 12.81 -1.67
N GLY A 205 22.55 12.69 -0.50
CA GLY A 205 21.08 12.69 -0.42
C GLY A 205 20.54 11.27 -0.62
N VAL A 206 20.11 10.72 0.50
CA VAL A 206 19.90 9.29 0.74
C VAL A 206 18.66 8.78 0.00
N TYR A 207 18.80 7.73 -0.83
CA TYR A 207 17.66 6.90 -1.22
C TYR A 207 17.04 6.34 0.07
N PRO A 208 15.71 6.40 0.25
CA PRO A 208 15.09 5.94 1.49
C PRO A 208 15.59 4.53 1.80
N ASN A 209 15.89 4.28 3.07
CA ASN A 209 15.99 2.94 3.63
C ASN A 209 14.63 2.26 3.47
N THR A 210 14.30 1.89 2.25
CA THR A 210 13.22 0.97 1.93
C THR A 210 13.79 -0.42 2.14
N ALA A 211 12.95 -1.38 2.51
CA ALA A 211 13.32 -2.78 2.65
C ALA A 211 14.02 -3.39 1.40
N TYR A 212 14.09 -2.63 0.29
CA TYR A 212 14.68 -2.98 -1.00
C TYR A 212 16.16 -2.61 -1.15
N ASN A 213 16.75 -1.82 -0.23
CA ASN A 213 18.12 -1.28 -0.33
C ASN A 213 19.16 -1.96 0.57
N SER A 214 18.90 -3.17 1.07
CA SER A 214 19.86 -3.89 1.91
C SER A 214 21.01 -4.45 1.06
N ALA A 215 22.25 -4.08 1.40
CA ALA A 215 23.47 -4.60 0.75
C ALA A 215 23.50 -6.15 0.80
N ASN A 216 24.01 -6.78 -0.26
CA ASN A 216 24.07 -8.22 -0.56
C ASN A 216 22.92 -8.85 -1.41
N ASN A 217 22.24 -8.13 -2.31
CA ASN A 217 21.20 -8.75 -3.16
C ASN A 217 21.72 -9.81 -4.15
N LYS A 218 20.97 -10.92 -4.31
CA LYS A 218 21.29 -12.10 -5.16
C LYS A 218 21.09 -11.87 -6.66
N SER A 219 20.18 -10.97 -7.05
CA SER A 219 19.79 -10.83 -8.46
C SER A 219 20.87 -10.14 -9.29
N LYS A 220 20.98 -10.56 -10.56
CA LYS A 220 21.81 -9.91 -11.59
C LYS A 220 21.03 -8.90 -12.44
N GLY A 221 19.73 -8.70 -12.17
CA GLY A 221 18.85 -7.81 -12.92
C GLY A 221 17.75 -7.23 -12.04
N PHE A 222 16.54 -7.79 -12.11
CA PHE A 222 15.41 -7.39 -11.27
C PHE A 222 15.42 -8.15 -9.93
N ASP A 223 15.33 -7.42 -8.82
CA ASP A 223 15.22 -7.98 -7.47
C ASP A 223 13.79 -8.42 -7.16
N ILE A 224 12.82 -7.76 -7.79
CA ILE A 224 11.40 -8.05 -7.67
C ILE A 224 10.76 -7.98 -9.05
N TYR A 225 9.82 -8.87 -9.28
CA TYR A 225 8.97 -8.84 -10.46
C TYR A 225 7.53 -9.04 -10.03
N THR A 226 6.63 -8.32 -10.71
CA THR A 226 5.19 -8.36 -10.47
C THR A 226 4.49 -8.70 -11.76
N VAL A 227 3.49 -9.57 -11.66
CA VAL A 227 2.50 -9.80 -12.72
C VAL A 227 1.12 -9.59 -12.11
N GLY A 228 0.33 -8.72 -12.73
CA GLY A 228 -1.05 -8.43 -12.34
C GLY A 228 -2.01 -8.73 -13.48
N LEU A 229 -3.22 -9.20 -13.15
CA LEU A 229 -4.35 -9.34 -14.05
C LEU A 229 -5.54 -8.62 -13.43
N ASN A 230 -6.22 -7.81 -14.22
CA ASN A 230 -7.38 -7.04 -13.82
C ASN A 230 -8.53 -7.30 -14.79
N TYR A 231 -9.74 -7.40 -14.27
CA TYR A 231 -10.98 -7.44 -15.01
C TYR A 231 -11.94 -6.42 -14.42
N GLU A 232 -12.49 -5.56 -15.27
CA GLU A 232 -13.49 -4.58 -14.92
C GLU A 232 -14.67 -4.68 -15.88
N HIS A 233 -15.89 -4.70 -15.35
CA HIS A 233 -17.11 -4.74 -16.12
C HIS A 233 -17.93 -3.47 -15.89
N GLU A 234 -18.68 -3.04 -16.91
CA GLU A 234 -19.52 -1.82 -16.86
C GLU A 234 -20.60 -1.85 -15.76
N SER A 235 -20.95 -3.04 -15.27
CA SER A 235 -21.87 -3.18 -14.13
C SER A 235 -21.28 -2.68 -12.81
N GLY A 236 -19.97 -2.47 -12.73
CA GLY A 236 -19.24 -2.16 -11.48
C GLY A 236 -18.60 -3.39 -10.84
N PHE A 237 -18.78 -4.59 -11.39
CA PHE A 237 -18.03 -5.77 -10.97
C PHE A 237 -16.57 -5.65 -11.40
N TYR A 238 -15.65 -6.03 -10.51
CA TYR A 238 -14.23 -6.13 -10.81
C TYR A 238 -13.58 -7.32 -10.12
N ALA A 239 -12.49 -7.81 -10.72
CA ALA A 239 -11.63 -8.83 -10.15
C ALA A 239 -10.16 -8.53 -10.49
N LYS A 240 -9.29 -8.60 -9.50
CA LYS A 240 -7.85 -8.37 -9.62
C LYS A 240 -7.10 -9.54 -9.02
N ALA A 241 -6.06 -9.99 -9.70
CA ALA A 241 -5.12 -10.98 -9.19
C ALA A 241 -3.70 -10.47 -9.39
N ALA A 242 -2.82 -10.73 -8.43
CA ALA A 242 -1.43 -10.34 -8.54
C ALA A 242 -0.49 -11.38 -7.97
N TYR A 243 0.67 -11.51 -8.60
CA TYR A 243 1.80 -12.28 -8.13
C TYR A 243 3.01 -11.36 -8.05
N LEU A 244 3.75 -11.47 -6.96
CA LEU A 244 5.07 -10.89 -6.80
C LEU A 244 6.04 -12.00 -6.43
N GLY A 245 7.21 -11.97 -7.04
CA GLY A 245 8.33 -12.72 -6.51
C GLY A 245 9.57 -11.86 -6.35
N THR A 246 10.40 -12.28 -5.39
CA THR A 246 11.57 -11.52 -4.97
C THR A 246 12.76 -12.44 -4.69
N ASP A 247 13.93 -12.04 -5.18
CA ASP A 247 15.23 -12.65 -4.88
C ASP A 247 16.15 -11.67 -4.12
N MET A 248 15.59 -10.71 -3.39
CA MET A 248 16.36 -9.70 -2.65
C MET A 248 17.35 -10.31 -1.67
N TYR A 249 16.90 -11.24 -0.81
CA TYR A 249 17.78 -11.78 0.24
C TYR A 249 18.69 -12.89 -0.30
N LYS A 250 20.01 -12.64 -0.31
CA LYS A 250 21.02 -13.63 -0.71
C LYS A 250 20.95 -14.93 0.09
N ASP A 251 20.68 -14.83 1.38
CA ASP A 251 20.67 -15.98 2.28
C ASP A 251 19.27 -16.59 2.45
N ALA A 252 18.28 -16.18 1.65
CA ALA A 252 16.95 -16.80 1.60
C ALA A 252 16.67 -17.49 0.26
N LYS A 253 15.65 -18.35 0.23
CA LYS A 253 15.02 -18.78 -1.03
C LYS A 253 14.16 -17.62 -1.57
N ARG A 254 13.82 -17.69 -2.86
CA ARG A 254 12.88 -16.73 -3.49
C ARG A 254 11.62 -16.59 -2.63
N GLY A 255 11.26 -15.34 -2.36
CA GLY A 255 10.00 -15.00 -1.72
C GLY A 255 8.90 -14.87 -2.77
N ASN A 256 7.69 -15.28 -2.43
CA ASN A 256 6.51 -15.15 -3.26
C ASN A 256 5.39 -14.49 -2.46
N ALA A 257 4.67 -13.57 -3.09
CA ALA A 257 3.42 -13.03 -2.59
C ALA A 257 2.35 -13.14 -3.67
N TYR A 258 1.13 -13.42 -3.24
CA TYR A 258 -0.04 -13.61 -4.10
C TYR A 258 -1.19 -12.82 -3.53
N GLY A 259 -2.08 -12.34 -4.39
CA GLY A 259 -3.37 -11.86 -3.95
C GLY A 259 -4.46 -11.94 -5.00
N LEU A 260 -5.68 -11.89 -4.49
CA LEU A 260 -6.92 -11.85 -5.22
C LEU A 260 -7.82 -10.82 -4.55
N ASN A 261 -8.42 -9.94 -5.32
CA ASN A 261 -9.40 -8.97 -4.86
C ASN A 261 -10.59 -9.01 -5.81
N VAL A 262 -11.78 -9.23 -5.27
CA VAL A 262 -13.03 -9.29 -6.04
C VAL A 262 -14.02 -8.36 -5.38
N GLY A 263 -14.75 -7.60 -6.19
CA GLY A 263 -15.71 -6.69 -5.66
C GLY A 263 -16.73 -6.21 -6.67
N PHE A 264 -17.63 -5.41 -6.15
CA PHE A 264 -18.60 -4.67 -6.92
C PHE A 264 -18.63 -3.27 -6.32
N ALA A 265 -18.54 -2.25 -7.15
CA ALA A 265 -18.81 -0.90 -6.68
C ALA A 265 -19.42 -0.02 -7.77
N ASN A 266 -20.30 0.87 -7.32
CA ASN A 266 -20.93 1.94 -8.07
C ASN A 266 -20.94 3.22 -7.20
N GLU A 267 -21.62 4.27 -7.65
CA GLU A 267 -21.68 5.56 -6.94
C GLU A 267 -22.24 5.46 -5.51
N GLN A 268 -23.13 4.49 -5.26
CA GLN A 268 -23.87 4.37 -4.01
C GLN A 268 -23.36 3.24 -3.11
N PHE A 269 -22.93 2.13 -3.70
CA PHE A 269 -22.57 0.90 -2.98
C PHE A 269 -21.19 0.43 -3.42
N GLY A 270 -20.39 -0.02 -2.47
CA GLY A 270 -19.17 -0.76 -2.77
C GLY A 270 -19.01 -1.93 -1.81
N VAL A 271 -18.62 -3.08 -2.32
CA VAL A 271 -18.24 -4.25 -1.54
C VAL A 271 -17.00 -4.88 -2.17
N ASN A 272 -16.08 -5.34 -1.33
CA ASN A 272 -14.93 -6.09 -1.79
C ASN A 272 -14.57 -7.19 -0.79
N ALA A 273 -14.00 -8.27 -1.32
CA ALA A 273 -13.31 -9.28 -0.56
C ALA A 273 -11.92 -9.45 -1.16
N ASP A 274 -10.91 -9.51 -0.33
CA ASP A 274 -9.54 -9.72 -0.74
C ASP A 274 -8.90 -10.85 0.06
N PHE A 275 -7.99 -11.53 -0.61
CA PHE A 275 -7.21 -12.62 -0.05
C PHE A 275 -5.77 -12.47 -0.52
N GLY A 276 -4.84 -12.77 0.38
CA GLY A 276 -3.42 -12.61 0.10
C GLY A 276 -2.60 -13.62 0.88
N ALA A 277 -1.51 -14.04 0.28
CA ALA A 277 -0.57 -14.96 0.88
C ALA A 277 0.85 -14.54 0.58
N ALA A 278 1.76 -14.86 1.48
CA ALA A 278 3.19 -14.70 1.27
C ALA A 278 3.95 -15.91 1.80
N GLU A 279 5.03 -16.27 1.13
CA GLU A 279 5.92 -17.33 1.55
C GLU A 279 7.37 -17.00 1.23
N ARG A 280 8.27 -17.41 2.11
CA ARG A 280 9.71 -17.36 1.84
C ARG A 280 10.40 -18.51 2.52
N GLY A 281 11.20 -19.25 1.75
CA GLY A 281 12.02 -20.33 2.29
C GLY A 281 13.31 -19.80 2.90
N ARG A 282 13.90 -20.58 3.81
CA ARG A 282 15.23 -20.37 4.39
C ARG A 282 16.31 -21.13 3.62
N LYS A 283 17.54 -20.62 3.59
CA LYS A 283 18.73 -21.40 3.20
C LYS A 283 19.57 -21.82 4.40
N GLU A 284 19.48 -21.08 5.50
CA GLU A 284 20.25 -21.32 6.71
C GLU A 284 19.37 -21.78 7.89
N ALA A 285 19.99 -22.43 8.88
CA ALA A 285 19.32 -22.92 10.09
C ALA A 285 18.78 -21.78 10.97
N GLY A 286 19.50 -20.64 11.01
CA GLY A 286 19.21 -19.49 11.85
C GLY A 286 18.12 -18.55 11.33
N GLN A 287 17.47 -18.87 10.21
CA GLN A 287 16.40 -18.08 9.59
C GLN A 287 15.07 -18.81 9.64
N ALA A 288 13.97 -18.07 9.80
CA ALA A 288 12.64 -18.64 9.70
C ALA A 288 12.25 -18.94 8.24
N LYS A 289 11.62 -20.10 8.02
CA LYS A 289 10.68 -20.25 6.90
C LYS A 289 9.42 -19.47 7.23
N ILE A 290 9.01 -18.59 6.33
CA ILE A 290 7.84 -17.73 6.49
C ILE A 290 6.68 -18.26 5.65
N SER A 291 5.50 -18.30 6.24
CA SER A 291 4.23 -18.52 5.53
C SER A 291 3.14 -17.68 6.17
N SER A 292 2.58 -16.78 5.38
CA SER A 292 1.53 -15.87 5.78
C SER A 292 0.31 -15.97 4.88
N LYS A 293 -0.85 -15.73 5.48
CA LYS A 293 -2.12 -15.58 4.78
C LYS A 293 -2.97 -14.53 5.47
N GLY A 294 -3.75 -13.78 4.70
CA GLY A 294 -4.67 -12.79 5.20
C GLY A 294 -5.80 -12.53 4.23
N TRP A 295 -6.82 -11.87 4.76
CA TRP A 295 -8.00 -11.46 4.02
C TRP A 295 -8.60 -10.24 4.70
N ASP A 296 -9.21 -9.37 3.91
CA ASP A 296 -10.10 -8.31 4.34
C ASP A 296 -11.42 -8.41 3.56
N VAL A 297 -12.50 -7.97 4.20
CA VAL A 297 -13.81 -7.75 3.56
C VAL A 297 -14.25 -6.36 3.94
N GLY A 298 -14.73 -5.60 2.96
CA GLY A 298 -15.20 -4.25 3.18
C GLY A 298 -16.49 -3.95 2.45
N ALA A 299 -17.23 -3.01 3.01
CA ALA A 299 -18.44 -2.48 2.42
C ALA A 299 -18.53 -0.96 2.66
N GLN A 300 -19.11 -0.25 1.70
CA GLN A 300 -19.43 1.16 1.84
C GLN A 300 -20.80 1.47 1.25
N PHE A 301 -21.40 2.52 1.79
CA PHE A 301 -22.66 3.07 1.33
C PHE A 301 -22.59 4.59 1.33
N SER A 302 -22.83 5.18 0.16
CA SER A 302 -22.90 6.63 -0.03
C SER A 302 -24.35 7.08 -0.16
N PHE A 303 -24.70 8.22 0.43
CA PHE A 303 -26.07 8.73 0.53
C PHE A 303 -26.10 10.25 0.62
N GLY A 304 -27.33 10.78 0.64
CA GLY A 304 -27.59 12.21 0.59
C GLY A 304 -27.50 12.76 -0.84
N PRO A 305 -27.71 14.09 -1.00
CA PRO A 305 -27.55 14.75 -2.30
C PRO A 305 -26.16 14.47 -2.87
N ASP A 306 -26.11 14.06 -4.14
CA ASP A 306 -24.89 13.77 -4.88
C ASP A 306 -23.94 12.73 -4.23
N TYR A 307 -24.47 11.88 -3.34
CA TYR A 307 -23.69 10.85 -2.62
C TYR A 307 -22.54 11.46 -1.77
N PHE A 308 -22.76 12.64 -1.18
CA PHE A 308 -21.74 13.37 -0.43
C PHE A 308 -21.42 12.79 0.95
N SER A 309 -22.32 12.01 1.53
CA SER A 309 -22.09 11.33 2.80
C SER A 309 -21.76 9.87 2.52
N THR A 310 -20.71 9.31 3.12
CA THR A 310 -20.35 7.90 2.96
C THR A 310 -20.07 7.27 4.31
N VAL A 311 -20.70 6.13 4.58
CA VAL A 311 -20.30 5.22 5.66
C VAL A 311 -19.54 4.04 5.07
N ARG A 312 -18.50 3.59 5.76
CA ARG A 312 -17.71 2.43 5.36
C ARG A 312 -17.30 1.58 6.54
N ALA A 313 -17.16 0.29 6.30
CA ALA A 313 -16.73 -0.69 7.28
C ALA A 313 -15.76 -1.67 6.62
N THR A 314 -14.75 -2.12 7.36
CA THR A 314 -13.89 -3.23 6.94
C THR A 314 -13.55 -4.12 8.13
N VAL A 315 -13.39 -5.41 7.87
CA VAL A 315 -12.93 -6.42 8.82
C VAL A 315 -11.89 -7.29 8.15
N GLY A 316 -10.89 -7.71 8.90
CA GLY A 316 -9.79 -8.47 8.35
C GLY A 316 -9.06 -9.33 9.35
N GLN A 317 -8.38 -10.36 8.84
CA GLN A 317 -7.52 -11.21 9.65
C GLN A 317 -6.29 -11.64 8.86
N SER A 318 -5.14 -11.68 9.54
CA SER A 318 -3.94 -12.33 9.02
C SER A 318 -3.33 -13.32 10.00
N THR A 319 -2.53 -14.23 9.46
CA THR A 319 -1.73 -15.16 10.24
C THR A 319 -0.40 -15.40 9.54
N THR A 320 0.68 -15.00 10.18
CA THR A 320 2.06 -15.27 9.76
C THR A 320 2.66 -16.35 10.65
N ASN A 321 3.30 -17.34 10.04
CA ASN A 321 4.02 -18.40 10.73
C ASN A 321 5.52 -18.27 10.44
N TYR A 322 6.32 -18.32 11.49
CA TYR A 322 7.78 -18.40 11.44
C TYR A 322 8.19 -19.79 11.91
N LYS A 323 8.83 -20.57 11.04
CA LYS A 323 9.28 -21.93 11.33
C LYS A 323 10.79 -22.03 11.18
N TYR A 324 11.48 -22.17 12.30
CA TYR A 324 12.91 -22.45 12.38
C TYR A 324 13.20 -23.94 12.28
N GLU A 325 14.47 -24.31 12.17
CA GLU A 325 14.91 -25.71 12.19
C GLU A 325 14.87 -26.32 13.58
N VAL A 326 15.47 -25.60 14.53
CA VAL A 326 15.71 -26.07 15.90
C VAL A 326 14.85 -25.31 16.91
N GLU A 327 14.36 -24.12 16.56
CA GLU A 327 13.47 -23.33 17.43
C GLU A 327 11.98 -23.62 17.20
N PRO A 328 11.14 -23.48 18.25
CA PRO A 328 9.71 -23.71 18.16
C PRO A 328 9.05 -22.74 17.17
N LYS A 329 8.01 -23.23 16.50
CA LYS A 329 7.24 -22.41 15.56
C LYS A 329 6.57 -21.22 16.29
N VAL A 330 6.73 -20.04 15.72
CA VAL A 330 6.09 -18.80 16.19
C VAL A 330 4.94 -18.44 15.25
N LYS A 331 3.81 -18.05 15.85
CA LYS A 331 2.59 -17.68 15.14
C LYS A 331 2.18 -16.27 15.53
N ASP A 332 2.11 -15.40 14.54
CA ASP A 332 1.62 -14.03 14.65
C ASP A 332 0.23 -13.96 14.00
N LYS A 333 -0.79 -13.60 14.78
CA LYS A 333 -2.17 -13.45 14.33
C LYS A 333 -2.61 -12.02 14.57
N MET A 334 -3.16 -11.40 13.52
CA MET A 334 -3.76 -10.08 13.59
C MET A 334 -5.23 -10.14 13.20
N THR A 335 -6.06 -9.35 13.84
CA THR A 335 -7.45 -9.07 13.44
C THR A 335 -7.65 -7.57 13.46
N VAL A 336 -8.26 -7.03 12.40
CA VAL A 336 -8.60 -5.62 12.30
C VAL A 336 -10.09 -5.46 12.03
N TRP A 337 -10.66 -4.37 12.51
CA TRP A 337 -11.91 -3.85 11.98
C TRP A 337 -11.91 -2.33 12.07
N ALA A 338 -12.58 -1.69 11.13
CA ALA A 338 -12.72 -0.24 11.12
C ALA A 338 -14.11 0.19 10.65
N LEU A 339 -14.54 1.34 11.15
CA LEU A 339 -15.76 2.06 10.76
C LEU A 339 -15.37 3.50 10.43
N GLY A 340 -15.87 4.01 9.32
CA GLY A 340 -15.55 5.35 8.84
C GLY A 340 -16.80 6.07 8.37
N PHE A 341 -16.83 7.37 8.62
CA PHE A 341 -17.77 8.31 8.03
C PHE A 341 -16.98 9.40 7.30
N GLU A 342 -17.34 9.67 6.06
CA GLU A 342 -16.79 10.74 5.24
C GLU A 342 -17.92 11.66 4.78
N GLN A 343 -17.72 12.96 4.90
CA GLN A 343 -18.63 13.98 4.41
C GLN A 343 -17.89 14.89 3.43
N LYS A 344 -18.30 14.88 2.18
CA LYS A 344 -17.89 15.89 1.20
C LYS A 344 -18.58 17.21 1.52
N LEU A 345 -17.80 18.28 1.57
CA LEU A 345 -18.27 19.67 1.68
C LEU A 345 -18.29 20.34 0.30
N SER A 346 -17.48 19.82 -0.63
CA SER A 346 -17.46 20.19 -2.05
C SER A 346 -16.84 19.05 -2.87
N THR A 347 -16.62 19.27 -4.16
CA THR A 347 -15.85 18.35 -5.02
C THR A 347 -14.37 18.25 -4.65
N ARG A 348 -13.86 19.18 -3.83
CA ARG A 348 -12.44 19.30 -3.44
C ARG A 348 -12.19 19.20 -1.95
N THR A 349 -13.22 19.40 -1.12
CA THR A 349 -13.08 19.44 0.33
C THR A 349 -13.95 18.37 0.97
N LYS A 350 -13.36 17.61 1.89
CA LYS A 350 -14.08 16.62 2.69
C LYS A 350 -13.56 16.54 4.12
N VAL A 351 -14.43 16.13 5.02
CA VAL A 351 -14.09 15.79 6.41
C VAL A 351 -14.35 14.32 6.67
N TRP A 352 -13.65 13.74 7.63
CA TRP A 352 -13.86 12.35 8.03
C TRP A 352 -13.86 12.20 9.55
N ALA A 353 -14.48 11.10 9.98
CA ALA A 353 -14.32 10.53 11.31
C ALA A 353 -14.19 9.00 11.16
N GLU A 354 -13.14 8.42 11.73
CA GLU A 354 -12.82 7.01 11.58
C GLU A 354 -12.46 6.39 12.93
N PHE A 355 -12.87 5.14 13.12
CA PHE A 355 -12.42 4.31 14.23
C PHE A 355 -11.87 3.00 13.66
N ALA A 356 -10.70 2.59 14.13
CA ALA A 356 -10.08 1.32 13.80
C ALA A 356 -9.62 0.60 15.06
N LYS A 357 -9.75 -0.73 15.06
CA LYS A 357 -9.27 -1.60 16.13
C LYS A 357 -8.43 -2.72 15.55
N GLU A 358 -7.20 -2.80 16.00
CA GLU A 358 -6.28 -3.88 15.70
C GLU A 358 -5.99 -4.68 16.98
N ASN A 359 -6.15 -6.00 16.90
CA ASN A 359 -5.67 -6.92 17.91
C ASN A 359 -4.62 -7.83 17.30
N ARG A 360 -3.44 -7.86 17.89
CA ARG A 360 -2.33 -8.70 17.46
C ARG A 360 -1.88 -9.61 18.59
N LYS A 361 -1.62 -10.87 18.28
CA LYS A 361 -1.10 -11.86 19.22
C LYS A 361 0.01 -12.65 18.56
N VAL A 362 1.20 -12.57 19.12
CA VAL A 362 2.35 -13.39 18.72
C VAL A 362 2.57 -14.46 19.79
N LYS A 363 2.60 -15.74 19.40
CA LYS A 363 2.76 -16.87 20.32
C LYS A 363 3.90 -17.78 19.85
N GLY A 364 4.85 -18.07 20.74
CA GLY A 364 5.76 -19.21 20.61
C GLY A 364 5.06 -20.49 21.07
N LEU A 365 5.07 -21.55 20.25
CA LEU A 365 4.20 -22.70 20.47
C LEU A 365 4.59 -23.62 21.64
N GLU A 366 5.84 -23.58 22.12
CA GLU A 366 6.30 -24.50 23.18
C GLU A 366 6.58 -23.83 24.54
N ALA A 367 6.84 -22.52 24.59
CA ALA A 367 7.13 -21.83 25.86
C ALA A 367 5.90 -21.25 26.57
N ASN A 368 4.68 -21.39 26.00
CA ASN A 368 3.47 -20.66 26.42
C ASN A 368 3.63 -19.12 26.55
N VAL A 369 4.71 -18.57 25.98
CA VAL A 369 4.94 -17.14 25.90
C VAL A 369 4.10 -16.56 24.78
N SER A 370 3.38 -15.47 25.07
CA SER A 370 2.71 -14.69 24.04
C SER A 370 2.77 -13.20 24.31
N ASP A 371 3.01 -12.43 23.26
CA ASP A 371 2.86 -10.99 23.27
C ASP A 371 1.50 -10.63 22.68
N LYS A 372 0.78 -9.73 23.35
CA LYS A 372 -0.52 -9.24 22.90
C LYS A 372 -0.46 -7.73 22.78
N ARG A 373 -0.94 -7.21 21.65
CA ARG A 373 -1.12 -5.79 21.42
C ARG A 373 -2.57 -5.52 21.03
N HIS A 374 -3.15 -4.50 21.64
CA HIS A 374 -4.51 -4.05 21.37
C HIS A 374 -4.46 -2.57 21.07
N ASN A 375 -4.64 -2.21 19.81
CA ASN A 375 -4.57 -0.84 19.33
C ASN A 375 -5.98 -0.38 18.94
N ASP A 376 -6.49 0.63 19.64
CA ASP A 376 -7.74 1.30 19.31
C ASP A 376 -7.34 2.70 18.82
N VAL A 377 -7.81 3.08 17.63
CA VAL A 377 -7.44 4.33 16.97
C VAL A 377 -8.70 5.05 16.54
N PHE A 378 -8.83 6.31 16.94
CA PHE A 378 -9.87 7.20 16.46
C PHE A 378 -9.22 8.36 15.73
N SER A 379 -9.71 8.73 14.56
CA SER A 379 -9.24 9.92 13.84
C SER A 379 -10.39 10.77 13.35
N LEU A 380 -10.15 12.08 13.29
CA LEU A 380 -11.00 13.04 12.60
C LEU A 380 -10.12 13.99 11.83
N GLY A 381 -10.59 14.50 10.71
CA GLY A 381 -9.82 15.50 9.98
C GLY A 381 -10.51 16.07 8.77
N ILE A 382 -9.75 16.88 8.05
CA ILE A 382 -10.15 17.57 6.83
C ILE A 382 -9.11 17.39 5.74
N ARG A 383 -9.60 17.20 4.53
CA ARG A 383 -8.80 17.14 3.31
C ARG A 383 -9.31 18.17 2.33
N HIS A 384 -8.39 18.95 1.77
CA HIS A 384 -8.63 19.84 0.65
C HIS A 384 -7.69 19.48 -0.50
N ASP A 385 -8.26 19.19 -1.66
CA ASP A 385 -7.55 18.92 -2.91
C ASP A 385 -7.53 20.19 -3.78
N PHE A 386 -6.39 20.51 -4.41
CA PHE A 386 -6.22 21.70 -5.24
C PHE A 386 -5.69 21.40 -6.64
#